data_AF-A0A3D9C4Z2-F1
#
_entry.id   AF-A0A3D9C4Z2-F1
#
_cell.length_a   1.000
_cell.length_b   1.000
_cell.length_c   1.000
_cell.angle_alpha   90.00
_cell.angle_beta   90.00
_cell.angle_gamma   90.00
#
_symmetry.space_group_name_H-M   'P 1'
#
loop_
_entity.id
_entity.type
_entity.pdbx_description
1 polymer ?
#
loop_
_entity_poly.entity_id
_entity_poly.type
_entity_poly.pdbx_seq_one_letter_code
_entity_poly.pdbx_strand_id
1 'polypeptide(L)'
;MKKYKAKYQEQQFIMSDEKDAEVGRIVDVRRVFSLRQYIILNNIKYDIKNVGFLKNDVELFNGQSVVYFTDLAKDRIIKSGQEVRIYNFKLGRIGQLFEKGRLLIEVRKEHKRWKEPVFHIDASDTTDDLLILLFLHYSTKEFNGIGDD
;
A
#
# COMPACT_ATOMS: atom_id res chain seq x y z
N MET A 1 15.42 -9.02 -6.54
CA MET A 1 14.15 -9.00 -5.80
C MET A 1 14.37 -8.13 -4.58
N LYS A 2 13.49 -7.15 -4.36
CA LYS A 2 13.53 -6.27 -3.19
C LYS A 2 12.89 -6.96 -1.99
N LYS A 3 13.45 -6.75 -0.81
CA LYS A 3 12.93 -7.29 0.45
C LYS A 3 12.83 -6.20 1.49
N TYR A 4 11.70 -6.16 2.18
CA TYR A 4 11.43 -5.20 3.23
C TYR A 4 10.81 -5.87 4.45
N LYS A 5 10.93 -5.18 5.57
CA LYS A 5 10.18 -5.48 6.80
C LYS A 5 9.35 -4.27 7.15
N ALA A 6 8.12 -4.49 7.57
CA ALA A 6 7.29 -3.44 8.13
C ALA A 6 6.81 -3.78 9.55
N LYS A 7 6.83 -2.76 10.41
CA LYS A 7 6.42 -2.86 11.81
C LYS A 7 5.51 -1.71 12.18
N TYR A 8 4.53 -1.97 13.02
CA TYR A 8 3.68 -0.94 13.60
C TYR A 8 4.33 -0.39 14.87
N GLN A 9 4.54 0.92 14.92
CA GLN A 9 5.07 1.63 16.09
C GLN A 9 4.44 3.03 16.15
N GLU A 10 3.97 3.45 17.32
CA GLU A 10 3.54 4.85 17.56
C GLU A 10 2.55 5.40 16.52
N GLN A 11 1.55 4.59 16.14
CA GLN A 11 0.54 4.94 15.12
C GLN A 11 1.09 5.06 13.70
N GLN A 12 2.20 4.37 13.41
CA GLN A 12 2.82 4.36 12.09
C GLN A 12 3.23 2.94 11.72
N PHE A 13 3.04 2.56 10.46
CA PHE A 13 3.73 1.41 9.87
C PHE A 13 5.00 1.89 9.21
N ILE A 14 6.16 1.51 9.74
CA ILE A 14 7.46 1.85 9.18
C ILE A 14 7.93 0.68 8.32
N MET A 15 8.25 0.95 7.05
CA MET A 15 8.84 -0.01 6.12
C MET A 15 10.34 0.26 6.01
N SER A 16 11.13 -0.77 6.31
CA SER A 16 12.59 -0.73 6.27
C SER A 16 13.15 -1.77 5.29
N ASP A 17 14.30 -1.47 4.69
CA ASP A 17 15.01 -2.41 3.82
C ASP A 17 15.77 -3.49 4.62
N GLU A 18 16.53 -4.34 3.93
CA GLU A 18 17.35 -5.40 4.57
C GLU A 18 18.47 -4.87 5.47
N LYS A 19 18.86 -3.59 5.33
CA LYS A 19 19.84 -2.91 6.17
C LYS A 19 19.19 -2.17 7.34
N ASP A 20 17.89 -2.40 7.56
CA ASP A 20 17.05 -1.73 8.54
C ASP A 20 16.95 -0.19 8.33
N ALA A 21 17.27 0.31 7.12
CA ALA A 21 17.08 1.71 6.78
C ALA A 21 15.61 1.97 6.43
N GLU A 22 15.02 3.06 6.97
CA GLU A 22 13.66 3.47 6.63
C GLU A 22 13.57 3.84 5.14
N VAL A 23 12.64 3.21 4.44
CA VAL A 23 12.31 3.50 3.03
C VAL A 23 11.10 4.42 2.98
N GLY A 24 10.10 4.13 3.80
CA GLY A 24 8.92 4.97 3.95
C GLY A 24 7.98 4.44 5.02
N ARG A 25 6.88 5.13 5.22
CA ARG A 25 5.93 4.82 6.29
C ARG A 25 4.50 5.20 5.98
N ILE A 26 3.56 4.51 6.60
CA ILE A 26 2.14 4.83 6.62
C ILE A 26 1.85 5.44 7.99
N VAL A 27 1.25 6.62 8.04
CA VAL A 27 0.96 7.32 9.29
C VAL A 27 -0.54 7.35 9.52
N ASP A 28 -0.95 6.91 10.70
CA ASP A 28 -2.33 6.97 11.17
C ASP A 28 -2.57 8.28 11.91
N VAL A 29 -3.56 9.04 11.45
CA VAL A 29 -4.06 10.24 12.12
C VAL A 29 -5.44 9.93 12.68
N ARG A 30 -5.48 9.72 14.00
CA ARG A 30 -6.73 9.55 14.74
C ARG A 30 -7.35 10.92 15.02
N ARG A 31 -8.54 11.16 14.46
CA ARG A 31 -9.47 12.21 14.92
C ARG A 31 -10.63 11.55 15.67
N VAL A 32 -11.33 12.33 16.48
CA VAL A 32 -12.42 11.90 17.37
C VAL A 32 -13.45 10.98 16.69
N PHE A 33 -13.71 11.17 15.39
CA PHE A 33 -14.67 10.36 14.61
C PHE A 33 -14.12 9.82 13.27
N SER A 34 -12.81 9.92 13.03
CA SER A 34 -12.25 9.45 11.75
C SER A 34 -10.79 9.03 11.89
N LEU A 35 -10.46 7.87 11.30
CA LEU A 35 -9.08 7.47 11.05
C LEU A 35 -8.69 7.92 9.63
N ARG A 36 -7.75 8.86 9.51
CA ARG A 36 -7.12 9.20 8.23
C ARG A 36 -5.73 8.60 8.17
N GLN A 37 -5.30 8.20 6.98
CA GLN A 37 -3.96 7.69 6.75
C GLN A 37 -3.33 8.40 5.57
N TYR A 38 -2.02 8.57 5.63
CA TYR A 38 -1.21 9.06 4.52
C TYR A 38 0.11 8.29 4.47
N ILE A 39 0.76 8.29 3.30
CA ILE A 39 2.06 7.67 3.10
C ILE A 39 3.13 8.77 3.10
N ILE A 40 4.29 8.50 3.70
CA ILE A 40 5.52 9.27 3.49
C ILE A 40 6.51 8.35 2.79
N LEU A 41 7.00 8.79 1.63
CA LEU A 41 8.08 8.14 0.89
C LEU A 41 9.12 9.21 0.52
N ASN A 42 10.39 9.01 0.88
CA ASN A 42 11.47 9.97 0.61
C ASN A 42 11.13 11.42 1.03
N ASN A 43 10.57 11.61 2.23
CA ASN A 43 10.09 12.91 2.76
C ASN A 43 8.93 13.56 1.99
N ILE A 44 8.34 12.89 1.01
CA ILE A 44 7.16 13.38 0.29
C ILE A 44 5.92 12.74 0.90
N LYS A 45 4.94 13.57 1.26
CA LYS A 45 3.64 13.14 1.80
C LYS A 45 2.65 12.88 0.66
N TYR A 46 2.01 11.72 0.71
CA TYR A 46 0.92 11.31 -0.18
C TYR A 46 -0.35 11.07 0.63
N ASP A 47 -1.35 11.93 0.44
CA ASP A 47 -2.68 11.72 1.00
C ASP A 47 -3.36 10.56 0.27
N ILE A 48 -3.90 9.59 1.02
CA ILE A 48 -4.66 8.47 0.48
C ILE A 48 -6.13 8.90 0.38
N LYS A 49 -6.69 8.86 -0.82
CA LYS A 49 -8.12 9.10 -1.06
C LYS A 49 -8.73 7.89 -1.74
N ASN A 50 -9.81 7.37 -1.17
CA ASN A 50 -10.66 6.44 -1.89
C ASN A 50 -11.52 7.25 -2.89
N VAL A 51 -11.41 6.92 -4.17
CA VAL A 51 -11.91 7.75 -5.28
C VAL A 51 -12.88 6.98 -6.19
N GLY A 52 -13.26 5.75 -5.83
CA GLY A 52 -14.23 4.97 -6.60
C GLY A 52 -15.34 4.37 -5.77
N PHE A 53 -16.23 3.68 -6.48
CA PHE A 53 -17.38 2.95 -5.91
C PHE A 53 -16.96 1.65 -5.21
N LEU A 54 -15.77 1.11 -5.50
CA LEU A 54 -15.23 -0.11 -4.91
C LEU A 54 -14.06 0.24 -3.99
N LYS A 55 -13.84 -0.56 -2.93
CA LYS A 55 -12.78 -0.37 -1.93
C LYS A 55 -11.35 -0.30 -2.50
N ASN A 56 -11.16 -0.69 -3.77
CA ASN A 56 -9.86 -0.83 -4.43
C ASN A 56 -9.46 0.34 -5.35
N ASP A 57 -10.34 1.33 -5.57
CA ASP A 57 -10.07 2.48 -6.45
C ASP A 57 -9.48 3.64 -5.66
N VAL A 58 -8.15 3.80 -5.69
CA VAL A 58 -7.44 4.68 -4.76
C VAL A 58 -6.48 5.64 -5.44
N GLU A 59 -6.49 6.85 -4.93
CA GLU A 59 -5.67 7.97 -5.34
C GLU A 59 -4.65 8.29 -4.25
N LEU A 60 -3.38 8.40 -4.65
CA LEU A 60 -2.33 9.03 -3.87
C LEU A 60 -2.07 10.42 -4.43
N PHE A 61 -2.16 11.44 -3.58
CA PHE A 61 -1.99 12.83 -3.97
C PHE A 61 -0.98 13.54 -3.08
N ASN A 62 -0.01 14.25 -3.69
CA ASN A 62 1.00 15.03 -2.97
C ASN A 62 0.96 16.54 -3.27
N GLY A 63 -0.09 17.04 -3.92
CA GLY A 63 -0.18 18.44 -4.36
C GLY A 63 0.22 18.67 -5.82
N GLN A 64 1.17 17.90 -6.34
CA GLN A 64 1.77 18.09 -7.68
C GLN A 64 1.44 16.95 -8.64
N SER A 65 1.41 15.72 -8.13
CA SER A 65 1.14 14.50 -8.89
C SER A 65 -0.01 13.73 -8.28
N VAL A 66 -0.71 12.99 -9.13
CA VAL A 66 -1.74 12.05 -8.72
C VAL A 66 -1.37 10.66 -9.24
N VAL A 67 -1.28 9.69 -8.33
CA VAL A 67 -1.05 8.28 -8.68
C VAL A 67 -2.33 7.50 -8.42
N TYR A 68 -2.84 6.85 -9.46
CA TYR A 68 -4.06 6.05 -9.41
C TYR A 68 -3.75 4.56 -9.42
N PHE A 69 -4.49 3.86 -8.57
CA PHE A 69 -4.45 2.41 -8.41
C PHE A 69 -5.86 1.88 -8.61
N THR A 70 -6.05 0.98 -9.57
CA THR A 70 -7.36 0.38 -9.89
C THR A 70 -7.20 -1.09 -10.26
N ASP A 71 -8.22 -1.89 -9.98
CA ASP A 71 -8.26 -3.25 -10.51
C ASP A 71 -8.62 -3.23 -12.00
N LEU A 72 -8.13 -4.24 -12.73
CA LEU A 72 -8.11 -4.41 -14.18
C LEU A 72 -9.45 -4.25 -14.95
N ALA A 73 -10.52 -3.77 -14.33
CA ALA A 73 -11.85 -3.64 -14.94
C ALA A 73 -12.24 -2.21 -15.38
N LYS A 74 -11.41 -1.18 -15.18
CA LYS A 74 -11.76 0.21 -15.54
C LYS A 74 -10.70 0.92 -16.40
N ASP A 75 -10.93 0.92 -17.70
CA ASP A 75 -10.27 1.82 -18.69
C ASP A 75 -10.71 3.30 -18.56
N ARG A 76 -11.44 3.68 -17.51
CA ARG A 76 -12.04 5.02 -17.36
C ARG A 76 -11.52 5.75 -16.13
N ILE A 77 -10.30 6.27 -16.22
CA ILE A 77 -9.86 7.38 -15.35
C ILE A 77 -9.66 8.60 -16.26
N ILE A 78 -10.63 9.50 -16.29
CA ILE A 78 -10.55 10.77 -17.02
C ILE A 78 -10.10 11.84 -16.02
N LYS A 79 -8.81 12.18 -16.02
CA LYS A 79 -8.29 13.42 -15.40
C LYS A 79 -7.36 14.14 -16.38
N SER A 80 -7.65 15.41 -16.63
CA SER A 80 -6.84 16.30 -17.46
C SER A 80 -6.05 17.29 -16.60
N GLY A 81 -4.76 17.50 -16.91
CA GLY A 81 -3.95 18.62 -16.37
C GLY A 81 -2.94 18.30 -15.26
N GLN A 82 -2.74 17.03 -14.90
CA GLN A 82 -1.73 16.60 -13.91
C GLN A 82 -0.91 15.42 -14.46
N GLU A 83 0.32 15.19 -13.97
CA GLU A 83 1.06 13.96 -14.27
C GLU A 83 0.34 12.77 -13.62
N VAL A 84 -0.40 12.01 -14.42
CA VAL A 84 -1.19 10.85 -13.98
C VAL A 84 -0.43 9.56 -14.29
N ARG A 85 -0.15 8.77 -13.26
CA ARG A 85 0.36 7.39 -13.41
C ARG A 85 -0.72 6.40 -13.00
N ILE A 86 -0.94 5.39 -13.84
CA ILE A 86 -1.97 4.36 -13.62
C ILE A 86 -1.29 3.01 -13.48
N TYR A 87 -1.49 2.35 -12.35
CA TYR A 87 -1.04 0.98 -12.12
C TYR A 87 -2.22 0.01 -12.19
N ASN A 88 -2.11 -0.98 -13.07
CA ASN A 88 -3.11 -2.03 -13.23
C ASN A 88 -2.65 -3.29 -12.50
N PHE A 89 -3.42 -3.76 -11.53
CA PHE A 89 -3.07 -4.95 -10.76
C PHE A 89 -4.28 -5.83 -10.48
N LYS A 90 -3.99 -7.10 -10.19
CA LYS A 90 -4.95 -8.08 -9.69
C LYS A 90 -4.54 -8.48 -8.28
N LEU A 91 -5.48 -8.40 -7.35
CA LEU A 91 -5.33 -8.99 -6.02
C LEU A 91 -5.44 -10.53 -6.17
N GLY A 92 -4.41 -11.23 -5.69
CA GLY A 92 -4.34 -12.70 -5.71
C GLY A 92 -4.92 -13.30 -4.43
N ARG A 93 -4.17 -14.23 -3.80
CA ARG A 93 -4.45 -14.64 -2.40
C ARG A 93 -4.17 -13.47 -1.45
N ILE A 94 -4.65 -13.56 -0.21
CA ILE A 94 -4.41 -12.55 0.83
C ILE A 94 -2.92 -12.20 0.88
N GLY A 95 -2.60 -10.91 0.75
CA GLY A 95 -1.22 -10.42 0.77
C GLY A 95 -0.43 -10.59 -0.53
N GLN A 96 -1.04 -10.98 -1.66
CA GLN A 96 -0.35 -11.09 -2.96
C GLN A 96 -0.91 -10.12 -4.01
N LEU A 97 -0.01 -9.44 -4.71
CA LEU A 97 -0.31 -8.51 -5.81
C LEU A 97 0.29 -9.02 -7.12
N PHE A 98 -0.54 -9.12 -8.17
CA PHE A 98 -0.11 -9.57 -9.50
C PHE A 98 -0.32 -8.50 -10.57
N GLU A 99 0.55 -8.47 -11.57
CA GLU A 99 0.34 -7.74 -12.81
C GLU A 99 0.56 -8.69 -13.99
N LYS A 100 -0.43 -8.78 -14.90
CA LYS A 100 -0.37 -9.63 -16.11
C LYS A 100 0.10 -11.08 -15.82
N GLY A 101 -0.34 -11.65 -14.70
CA GLY A 101 0.00 -13.00 -14.26
C GLY A 101 1.35 -13.15 -13.56
N ARG A 102 2.11 -12.07 -13.37
CA ARG A 102 3.39 -12.06 -12.63
C ARG A 102 3.18 -11.52 -11.21
N LEU A 103 3.74 -12.21 -10.22
CA LEU A 103 3.74 -11.75 -8.83
C LEU A 103 4.64 -10.51 -8.71
N LEU A 104 4.07 -9.39 -8.28
CA LEU A 104 4.80 -8.14 -8.07
C LEU A 104 5.18 -7.93 -6.61
N ILE A 105 4.28 -8.27 -5.68
CA ILE A 105 4.45 -8.08 -4.24
C ILE A 105 3.81 -9.24 -3.50
N GLU A 106 4.50 -9.74 -2.49
CA GLU A 106 3.97 -10.66 -1.49
C GLU A 106 4.23 -10.11 -0.09
N VAL A 107 3.19 -10.05 0.73
CA VAL A 107 3.22 -9.58 2.12
C VAL A 107 2.85 -10.76 3.02
N ARG A 108 3.78 -11.15 3.89
CA ARG A 108 3.61 -12.25 4.85
C ARG A 108 3.62 -11.70 6.26
N LYS A 109 2.57 -12.00 7.03
CA LYS A 109 2.45 -11.55 8.42
C LYS A 109 3.01 -12.60 9.38
N GLU A 110 4.07 -12.25 10.10
CA GLU A 110 4.60 -13.05 11.20
C GLU A 110 3.86 -12.67 12.49
N HIS A 111 2.98 -13.55 12.96
CA HIS A 111 2.31 -13.39 14.25
C HIS A 111 3.22 -13.84 15.39
N LYS A 112 3.47 -12.93 16.34
CA LYS A 112 4.12 -13.26 17.61
C LYS A 112 3.10 -13.11 18.72
N ARG A 113 2.96 -14.14 19.55
CA ARG A 113 1.95 -14.27 20.60
C ARG A 113 1.93 -13.11 21.62
N TRP A 114 3.04 -12.34 21.71
CA TRP A 114 3.26 -11.29 22.70
C TRP A 114 3.97 -10.04 22.13
N LYS A 115 4.09 -9.91 20.81
CA LYS A 115 4.76 -8.76 20.18
C LYS A 115 3.91 -8.25 19.02
N GLU A 116 4.08 -6.97 18.72
CA GLU A 116 3.52 -6.38 17.49
C GLU A 116 3.89 -7.24 16.27
N PRO A 117 2.93 -7.47 15.34
CA PRO A 117 3.18 -8.28 14.17
C PRO A 117 4.26 -7.65 13.29
N VAL A 118 5.08 -8.50 12.69
CA VAL A 118 6.08 -8.09 11.70
C VAL A 118 5.59 -8.54 10.33
N PHE A 119 5.58 -7.62 9.36
CA PHE A 119 5.23 -7.91 7.98
C PHE A 119 6.51 -8.06 7.17
N HIS A 120 6.68 -9.19 6.51
CA HIS A 120 7.77 -9.44 5.57
C HIS A 120 7.24 -9.22 4.16
N ILE A 121 7.96 -8.42 3.37
CA ILE A 121 7.51 -7.98 2.07
C ILE A 121 8.56 -8.36 1.04
N ASP A 122 8.19 -9.17 0.05
CA ASP A 122 9.02 -9.49 -1.11
C ASP A 122 8.40 -8.82 -2.34
N ALA A 123 9.21 -8.08 -3.09
CA ALA A 123 8.74 -7.36 -4.28
C ALA A 123 9.70 -7.52 -5.47
N SER A 124 9.14 -7.50 -6.69
CA SER A 124 9.94 -7.42 -7.92
C SER A 124 10.83 -6.16 -7.89
N ASP A 125 12.03 -6.24 -8.46
CA ASP A 125 12.97 -5.11 -8.51
C ASP A 125 12.40 -3.90 -9.28
N THR A 126 11.49 -4.18 -10.21
CA THR A 126 10.80 -3.17 -11.03
C THR A 126 9.63 -2.51 -10.30
N THR A 127 9.23 -3.00 -9.12
CA THR A 127 8.09 -2.47 -8.38
C THR A 127 8.48 -1.17 -7.67
N ASP A 128 7.64 -0.13 -7.82
CA ASP A 128 7.80 1.15 -7.14
C ASP A 128 7.49 1.01 -5.64
N ASP A 129 8.34 1.59 -4.78
CA ASP A 129 8.20 1.52 -3.33
C ASP A 129 6.91 2.19 -2.84
N LEU A 130 6.37 3.16 -3.59
CA LEU A 130 5.08 3.78 -3.30
C LEU A 130 3.92 2.78 -3.46
N LEU A 131 3.97 1.94 -4.50
CA LEU A 131 2.99 0.86 -4.71
C LEU A 131 3.12 -0.19 -3.59
N ILE A 132 4.33 -0.46 -3.11
CA ILE A 132 4.56 -1.38 -1.98
C ILE A 132 3.93 -0.85 -0.69
N LEU A 133 4.16 0.43 -0.36
CA LEU A 133 3.56 1.07 0.81
C LEU A 133 2.03 1.12 0.73
N LEU A 134 1.48 1.39 -0.45
CA LEU A 134 0.04 1.33 -0.66
C LEU A 134 -0.52 -0.09 -0.47
N PHE A 135 0.13 -1.09 -1.04
CA PHE A 135 -0.32 -2.48 -0.90
C PHE A 135 -0.20 -2.99 0.53
N LEU A 136 0.82 -2.54 1.28
CA LEU A 136 0.95 -2.78 2.71
C LEU A 136 -0.20 -2.12 3.50
N HIS A 137 -0.59 -0.89 3.15
CA HIS A 137 -1.76 -0.24 3.74
C HIS A 137 -3.04 -1.07 3.56
N TYR A 138 -3.27 -1.66 2.37
CA TYR A 138 -4.38 -2.59 2.17
C TYR A 138 -4.24 -3.90 2.93
N SER A 139 -3.03 -4.45 2.98
CA SER A 139 -2.77 -5.73 3.65
C SER A 139 -2.91 -5.63 5.18
N THR A 140 -2.83 -4.41 5.74
CA THR A 140 -3.01 -4.14 7.17
C THR A 140 -4.46 -3.77 7.53
N LYS A 141 -5.21 -3.15 6.60
CA LYS A 141 -6.66 -2.88 6.72
C LYS A 141 -7.49 -3.99 6.08
N GLU A 142 -7.94 -4.96 6.87
CA GLU A 142 -9.18 -5.71 6.58
C GLU A 142 -9.29 -6.49 5.25
N PHE A 143 -8.21 -7.07 4.69
CA PHE A 143 -8.38 -8.28 3.87
C PHE A 143 -8.43 -9.57 4.70
N ASN A 144 -8.16 -9.50 6.01
CA ASN A 144 -8.40 -10.59 6.96
C ASN A 144 -9.90 -10.77 7.32
N GLY A 145 -10.82 -9.98 6.75
CA GLY A 145 -12.27 -10.08 6.99
C GLY A 145 -13.07 -10.56 5.77
N ILE A 146 -12.41 -10.83 4.64
CA ILE A 146 -13.03 -11.37 3.42
C ILE A 146 -12.18 -12.56 3.01
N GLY A 147 -12.35 -13.68 3.71
CA GLY A 147 -11.54 -14.88 3.52
C GLY A 147 -11.49 -15.85 4.71
N ASP A 148 -12.20 -15.56 5.81
CA ASP A 148 -12.57 -16.61 6.77
C ASP A 148 -13.87 -17.27 6.27
N ASP A 149 -13.70 -18.27 5.40
CA ASP A 149 -14.55 -19.44 5.25
C ASP A 149 -13.69 -20.62 4.76
#